data_AF-A0ABD5GE18-F1
#
_entry.id   AF-A0ABD5GE18-F1
#
_cell.length_a   1.000
_cell.length_b   1.000
_cell.length_c   1.000
_cell.angle_alpha   90.00
_cell.angle_beta   90.00
_cell.angle_gamma   90.00
#
_symmetry.space_group_name_H-M   'P 1'
#
loop_
_entity.id
_entity.type
_entity.pdbx_description
1 polymer ?
#
loop_
_entity_poly.entity_id
_entity_poly.type
_entity_poly.pdbx_seq_one_letter_code
_entity_poly.pdbx_strand_id
1 'polypeptide(L)'
;MAICGAKTRSGQPCQAQAMPNGRCRMHGGKAAETHKGNQNARKHGIYSDALAEDEHDLWDMIDVESLDDQIKIAELQLRRALIAQSKAQAGDGLDLDSVTENSGSGEEGGYSNTSQQRRRRPYEDIINRLLGRIGDLKVKRAAMIAGMPPPPDGEIVPVSEYTLSPDEDVPASPVL
;
A
#
# COMPACT_ATOMS: atom_id res chain seq x y z
N MET A 1 33.37 31.38 -12.34
CA MET A 1 31.92 31.22 -12.61
C MET A 1 31.67 29.74 -12.89
N ALA A 2 30.71 29.12 -12.20
CA ALA A 2 30.40 27.70 -12.42
C ALA A 2 29.54 27.51 -13.67
N ILE A 3 29.80 26.45 -14.43
CA ILE A 3 29.05 26.09 -15.65
C ILE A 3 27.97 25.07 -15.28
N CYS A 4 26.84 25.07 -15.98
CA CYS A 4 25.75 24.13 -15.75
C CYS A 4 26.18 22.68 -15.99
N GLY A 5 26.04 21.82 -14.98
CA GLY A 5 26.40 20.40 -15.10
C GLY A 5 25.43 19.52 -15.90
N ALA A 6 24.49 20.09 -16.67
CA ALA A 6 23.47 19.33 -17.41
C ALA A 6 23.92 19.01 -18.83
N LYS A 7 23.34 18.00 -19.46
CA LYS A 7 23.52 17.73 -20.89
C LYS A 7 22.36 18.36 -21.67
N THR A 8 22.66 18.96 -22.82
CA THR A 8 21.66 19.46 -23.77
C THR A 8 20.96 18.28 -24.46
N ARG A 9 19.91 18.56 -25.23
CA ARG A 9 19.20 17.55 -26.03
C ARG A 9 20.09 16.82 -27.04
N SER A 10 21.19 17.44 -27.45
CA SER A 10 22.22 16.85 -28.33
C SER A 10 23.29 16.06 -27.57
N GLY A 11 23.15 15.87 -26.25
CA GLY A 11 24.07 15.09 -25.41
C GLY A 11 25.33 15.84 -24.98
N GLN A 12 25.54 17.06 -25.46
CA GLN A 12 26.70 17.90 -25.12
C GLN A 12 26.54 18.57 -23.75
N PRO A 13 27.63 18.85 -23.02
CA PRO A 13 27.54 19.57 -21.75
C PRO A 13 27.00 20.99 -21.97
N CYS A 14 26.10 21.42 -21.10
CA CYS A 14 25.51 22.74 -21.15
C CYS A 14 26.57 23.79 -20.81
N GLN A 15 26.80 24.73 -21.72
CA GLN A 15 27.80 25.80 -21.51
C GLN A 15 27.22 27.04 -20.82
N ALA A 16 25.93 27.04 -20.50
CA ALA A 16 25.30 28.16 -19.82
C ALA A 16 25.77 28.27 -18.36
N GLN A 17 25.80 29.49 -17.85
CA GLN A 17 26.22 29.78 -16.48
C GLN A 17 25.28 29.14 -15.45
N ALA A 18 25.86 28.52 -14.43
CA ALA A 18 25.12 27.90 -13.35
C ALA A 18 24.60 28.96 -12.36
N MET A 19 23.36 28.76 -11.92
CA MET A 19 22.78 29.40 -10.75
C MET A 19 23.32 28.72 -9.47
N PRO A 20 23.01 29.21 -8.25
CA PRO A 20 23.50 28.61 -7.00
C PRO A 20 23.19 27.11 -6.82
N ASN A 21 22.19 26.60 -7.54
CA ASN A 21 21.79 25.18 -7.55
C ASN A 21 22.63 24.30 -8.50
N GLY A 22 23.66 24.84 -9.16
CA GLY A 22 24.55 24.10 -10.09
C GLY A 22 23.95 23.87 -11.50
N ARG A 23 22.77 24.44 -11.79
CA ARG A 23 22.10 24.34 -13.10
C ARG A 23 21.85 25.73 -13.69
N CYS A 24 21.82 25.86 -15.01
CA CYS A 24 21.44 27.12 -15.65
C CYS A 24 19.93 27.33 -15.60
N ARG A 25 19.49 28.56 -15.90
CA ARG A 25 18.07 28.92 -15.96
C ARG A 25 17.24 27.96 -16.82
N MET A 26 17.79 27.49 -17.94
CA MET A 26 17.11 26.55 -18.86
C MET A 26 17.04 25.12 -18.35
N HIS A 27 17.99 24.69 -17.51
CA HIS A 27 18.02 23.35 -16.92
C HIS A 27 17.48 23.30 -15.49
N GLY A 28 16.98 24.42 -14.98
CA GLY A 28 15.82 24.45 -14.09
C GLY A 28 15.86 23.49 -12.90
N GLY A 29 16.92 23.57 -12.09
CA GLY A 29 16.96 22.90 -10.80
C GLY A 29 17.65 21.54 -10.82
N LYS A 30 18.36 21.25 -9.72
CA LYS A 30 18.81 19.90 -9.43
C LYS A 30 17.55 19.03 -9.37
N ALA A 31 17.43 18.01 -10.22
CA ALA A 31 16.45 16.96 -9.96
C ALA A 31 16.69 16.53 -8.51
N ALA A 32 15.69 16.71 -7.64
CA ALA A 32 15.76 16.21 -6.29
C ALA A 32 16.14 14.73 -6.41
N GLU A 33 17.19 14.33 -5.70
CA GLU A 33 17.49 12.92 -5.51
C GLU A 33 16.16 12.26 -5.13
N THR A 34 15.69 11.32 -5.95
CA THR A 34 14.44 10.62 -5.70
C THR A 34 14.57 10.00 -4.32
N HIS A 35 13.95 10.62 -3.33
CA HIS A 35 13.99 10.12 -1.97
C HIS A 35 13.40 8.72 -2.00
N LYS A 36 14.25 7.71 -1.75
CA LYS A 36 13.78 6.33 -1.57
C LYS A 36 12.68 6.36 -0.50
N GLY A 37 11.50 5.85 -0.85
CA GLY A 37 10.31 5.89 0.01
C GLY A 37 9.30 7.01 -0.28
N ASN A 38 9.50 7.83 -1.32
CA ASN A 38 8.50 8.81 -1.74
C ASN A 38 7.19 8.13 -2.20
N GLN A 39 6.15 8.24 -1.37
CA GLN A 39 4.82 7.69 -1.66
C GLN A 39 3.93 8.64 -2.50
N ASN A 40 4.38 9.88 -2.75
CA ASN A 40 3.60 10.88 -3.49
C ASN A 40 3.41 10.51 -4.96
N ALA A 41 4.24 9.62 -5.51
CA ALA A 41 4.11 9.14 -6.89
C ALA A 41 3.07 8.00 -7.05
N ARG A 42 2.49 7.48 -5.96
CA ARG A 42 1.53 6.37 -6.02
C ARG A 42 0.16 6.86 -6.49
N LYS A 43 -0.24 6.44 -7.69
CA LYS A 43 -1.50 6.86 -8.34
C LYS A 43 -2.75 6.08 -7.92
N HIS A 44 -2.60 4.81 -7.52
CA HIS A 44 -3.74 3.88 -7.33
C HIS A 44 -4.07 3.53 -5.87
N GLY A 45 -3.39 4.12 -4.89
CA GLY A 45 -3.74 4.03 -3.45
C GLY A 45 -4.00 2.60 -2.95
N ILE A 46 -5.21 2.36 -2.43
CA ILE A 46 -5.68 1.06 -1.92
C ILE A 46 -5.53 -0.07 -2.96
N TYR A 47 -5.72 0.25 -4.24
CA TYR A 47 -5.67 -0.69 -5.37
C TYR A 47 -4.32 -0.66 -6.09
N SER A 48 -3.25 -0.19 -5.44
CA SER A 48 -1.91 -0.17 -6.04
C SER A 48 -1.43 -1.59 -6.38
N ASP A 49 -0.96 -1.78 -7.60
CA ASP A 49 -0.38 -3.04 -8.11
C ASP A 49 1.03 -3.34 -7.57
N ALA A 50 1.52 -2.53 -6.64
CA ALA A 50 2.85 -2.63 -6.05
C ALA A 50 2.73 -2.87 -4.54
N LEU A 51 3.57 -3.76 -4.03
CA LEU A 51 3.68 -4.09 -2.60
C LEU A 51 4.55 -3.07 -1.88
N ALA A 52 4.16 -2.72 -0.67
CA ALA A 52 5.01 -2.00 0.25
C ALA A 52 5.98 -2.96 0.96
N GLU A 53 7.10 -2.45 1.48
CA GLU A 53 8.10 -3.23 2.22
C GLU A 53 7.49 -4.07 3.35
N ASP A 54 6.51 -3.53 4.07
CA ASP A 54 5.80 -4.19 5.16
C ASP A 54 4.65 -5.13 4.69
N GLU A 55 4.46 -5.25 3.38
CA GLU A 55 3.50 -6.15 2.75
C GLU A 55 4.18 -7.34 2.08
N HIS A 56 5.52 -7.31 1.93
CA HIS A 56 6.28 -8.42 1.35
C HIS A 56 6.17 -9.70 2.17
N ASP A 57 6.30 -9.64 3.49
CA ASP A 57 6.18 -10.83 4.34
C ASP A 57 4.79 -11.48 4.20
N LEU A 58 3.75 -10.65 4.15
CA LEU A 58 2.39 -11.12 3.91
C LEU A 58 2.27 -11.73 2.53
N TRP A 59 2.84 -11.09 1.51
CA TRP A 59 2.80 -11.52 0.11
C TRP A 59 3.64 -12.77 -0.20
N ASP A 60 4.76 -12.96 0.47
CA ASP A 60 5.61 -14.14 0.29
C ASP A 60 4.97 -15.36 0.95
N MET A 61 4.09 -15.16 1.94
CA MET A 61 3.16 -16.18 2.44
C MET A 61 1.96 -16.41 1.48
N ILE A 62 1.82 -15.59 0.44
CA ILE A 62 0.80 -15.74 -0.62
C ILE A 62 1.31 -16.70 -1.70
N ASP A 63 1.12 -18.00 -1.50
CA ASP A 63 1.37 -19.01 -2.56
C ASP A 63 0.33 -18.90 -3.69
N VAL A 64 0.79 -18.55 -4.91
CA VAL A 64 -0.03 -17.97 -6.00
C VAL A 64 -0.40 -19.00 -7.07
N GLU A 65 -1.68 -19.37 -7.13
CA GLU A 65 -2.42 -19.96 -8.27
C GLU A 65 -3.92 -20.26 -7.94
N SER A 66 -4.41 -19.89 -6.75
CA SER A 66 -5.60 -20.45 -6.07
C SER A 66 -6.63 -19.37 -5.69
N LEU A 67 -7.85 -19.81 -5.36
CA LEU A 67 -8.88 -18.98 -4.71
C LEU A 67 -8.35 -18.28 -3.44
N ASP A 68 -7.30 -18.85 -2.85
CA ASP A 68 -6.51 -18.26 -1.76
C ASP A 68 -5.86 -16.92 -2.12
N ASP A 69 -5.42 -16.71 -3.36
CA ASP A 69 -4.79 -15.44 -3.78
C ASP A 69 -5.79 -14.31 -3.82
N GLN A 70 -7.00 -14.62 -4.25
CA GLN A 70 -8.08 -13.65 -4.27
C GLN A 70 -8.46 -13.25 -2.84
N ILE A 71 -8.39 -14.19 -1.88
CA ILE A 71 -8.59 -13.90 -0.45
C ILE A 71 -7.47 -13.01 0.04
N LYS A 72 -6.22 -13.38 -0.22
CA LYS A 72 -5.04 -12.66 0.27
C LYS A 72 -4.92 -11.25 -0.31
N ILE A 73 -5.21 -11.06 -1.61
CA ILE A 73 -5.32 -9.73 -2.24
C ILE A 73 -6.43 -8.91 -1.59
N ALA A 74 -7.60 -9.50 -1.34
CA ALA A 74 -8.72 -8.79 -0.73
C ALA A 74 -8.42 -8.40 0.73
N GLU A 75 -7.76 -9.26 1.50
CA GLU A 75 -7.28 -8.96 2.86
C GLU A 75 -6.23 -7.84 2.86
N LEU A 76 -5.30 -7.85 1.90
CA LEU A 76 -4.32 -6.77 1.73
C LEU A 76 -5.00 -5.43 1.40
N GLN A 77 -5.98 -5.44 0.50
CA GLN A 77 -6.79 -4.25 0.18
C GLN A 77 -7.58 -3.76 1.40
N LEU A 78 -8.10 -4.66 2.23
CA LEU A 78 -8.80 -4.31 3.46
C LEU A 78 -7.85 -3.64 4.46
N ARG A 79 -6.65 -4.19 4.67
CA ARG A 79 -5.61 -3.57 5.51
C ARG A 79 -5.28 -2.16 5.03
N ARG A 80 -5.09 -1.98 3.71
CA ARG A 80 -4.85 -0.65 3.11
C ARG A 80 -6.02 0.32 3.31
N ALA A 81 -7.25 -0.16 3.19
CA ALA A 81 -8.45 0.66 3.41
C ALA A 81 -8.56 1.13 4.87
N LEU A 82 -8.28 0.26 5.83
CA LEU A 82 -8.27 0.59 7.27
C LEU A 82 -7.16 1.59 7.62
N ILE A 83 -5.95 1.37 7.09
CA ILE A 83 -4.85 2.32 7.28
C ILE A 83 -5.20 3.68 6.68
N ALA A 84 -5.79 3.71 5.48
CA ALA A 84 -6.22 4.95 4.84
C ALA A 84 -7.31 5.67 5.66
N GLN A 85 -8.29 4.93 6.20
CA GLN A 85 -9.30 5.48 7.10
C GLN A 85 -8.69 6.10 8.36
N SER A 86 -7.76 5.39 9.01
CA SER A 86 -7.09 5.88 10.23
C SER A 86 -6.29 7.17 9.99
N LYS A 87 -5.57 7.24 8.85
CA LYS A 87 -4.81 8.43 8.43
C LYS A 87 -5.74 9.59 8.11
N ALA A 88 -6.84 9.33 7.41
CA ALA A 88 -7.85 10.35 7.13
C ALA A 88 -8.43 10.89 8.43
N GLN A 89 -8.82 10.03 9.38
CA GLN A 89 -9.35 10.44 10.69
C GLN A 89 -8.35 11.30 11.49
N ALA A 90 -7.06 10.94 11.50
CA ALA A 90 -6.02 11.74 12.15
C ALA A 90 -5.83 13.13 11.51
N GLY A 91 -6.15 13.28 10.22
CA GLY A 91 -6.02 14.51 9.45
C GLY A 91 -7.32 15.28 9.20
N ASP A 92 -8.34 15.15 10.06
CA ASP A 92 -9.66 15.82 9.98
C ASP A 92 -10.70 15.13 9.06
N GLY A 93 -10.50 13.84 8.77
CA GLY A 93 -11.39 12.99 7.97
C GLY A 93 -11.29 13.19 6.45
N LEU A 94 -10.30 13.95 5.99
CA LEU A 94 -10.13 14.33 4.58
C LEU A 94 -8.89 13.67 3.97
N ASP A 95 -9.08 13.04 2.81
CA ASP A 95 -8.00 12.43 2.04
C ASP A 95 -7.45 13.37 0.96
N LEU A 96 -6.18 13.22 0.60
CA LEU A 96 -5.55 13.97 -0.48
C LEU A 96 -5.96 13.33 -1.81
N ASP A 97 -6.83 14.01 -2.56
CA ASP A 97 -7.42 13.51 -3.81
C ASP A 97 -6.48 13.77 -5.00
N SER A 98 -5.92 14.97 -5.08
CA SER A 98 -4.90 15.30 -6.09
C SER A 98 -4.03 16.47 -5.67
N VAL A 99 -2.79 16.46 -6.16
CA VAL A 99 -1.86 17.59 -6.08
C VAL A 99 -1.64 18.08 -7.50
N THR A 100 -2.04 19.33 -7.76
CA THR A 100 -1.82 19.98 -9.05
C THR A 100 -0.70 21.00 -8.88
N GLU A 101 0.44 20.72 -9.47
CA GLU A 101 1.54 21.68 -9.59
C GLU A 101 1.38 22.42 -10.92
N ASN A 102 1.07 23.72 -10.85
CA ASN A 102 0.98 24.56 -12.02
C ASN A 102 2.16 25.55 -12.01
N SER A 103 3.11 25.30 -12.88
CA SER A 103 4.29 26.13 -13.09
C SER A 103 4.13 26.92 -14.38
N GLY A 104 3.96 28.23 -14.28
CA GLY A 104 3.82 29.14 -15.41
C GLY A 104 5.01 30.08 -15.51
N SER A 105 5.52 30.26 -16.73
CA SER A 105 6.55 31.26 -17.02
C SER A 105 5.90 32.51 -17.60
N GLY A 106 5.77 33.56 -16.78
CA GLY A 106 5.36 34.89 -17.23
C GLY A 106 6.58 35.76 -17.59
N GLU A 107 6.33 36.88 -18.27
CA GLU A 107 7.36 37.85 -18.69
C GLU A 107 8.13 38.46 -17.51
N GLU A 108 7.57 38.42 -16.29
CA GLU A 108 8.18 38.93 -15.05
C GLU A 108 8.78 37.85 -14.13
N GLY A 109 8.89 36.59 -14.61
CA GLY A 109 9.46 35.48 -13.85
C GLY A 109 8.55 34.27 -13.73
N GLY A 110 9.13 33.12 -13.42
CA GLY A 110 8.41 31.86 -13.24
C GLY A 110 7.70 31.80 -11.89
N TYR A 111 6.41 31.48 -11.87
CA TYR A 111 5.65 31.17 -10.66
C TYR A 111 5.34 29.67 -10.61
N SER A 112 5.41 29.08 -9.43
CA SER A 112 4.96 27.71 -9.17
C SER A 112 3.88 27.75 -8.09
N ASN A 113 2.65 27.39 -8.44
CA ASN A 113 1.56 27.22 -7.48
C ASN A 113 1.26 25.74 -7.33
N THR A 114 1.28 25.25 -6.09
CA THR A 114 0.87 23.88 -5.74
C THR A 114 -0.51 23.95 -5.11
N SER A 115 -1.53 23.47 -5.83
CA SER A 115 -2.89 23.34 -5.32
C SER A 115 -3.12 21.90 -4.86
N GLN A 116 -3.58 21.73 -3.62
CA GLN A 116 -3.94 20.42 -3.08
C GLN A 116 -5.45 20.33 -2.93
N GLN A 117 -6.07 19.38 -3.61
CA GLN A 117 -7.49 19.11 -3.47
C GLN A 117 -7.69 17.98 -2.47
N ARG A 118 -8.46 18.23 -1.40
CA ARG A 118 -8.80 17.23 -0.38
C ARG A 118 -10.29 16.89 -0.42
N ARG A 119 -10.63 15.60 -0.31
CA ARG A 119 -12.03 15.13 -0.31
C ARG A 119 -12.24 14.04 0.72
N ARG A 120 -13.47 13.94 1.24
CA ARG A 120 -13.87 12.81 2.09
C ARG A 120 -14.05 11.58 1.21
N ARG A 121 -13.39 10.48 1.57
CA ARG A 121 -13.52 9.19 0.87
C ARG A 121 -14.45 8.27 1.67
N PRO A 122 -15.39 7.55 1.03
CA PRO A 122 -16.31 6.66 1.73
C PRO A 122 -15.62 5.35 2.12
N TYR A 123 -14.82 5.39 3.19
CA TYR A 123 -14.06 4.24 3.66
C TYR A 123 -14.95 3.08 4.11
N GLU A 124 -16.07 3.38 4.77
CA GLU A 124 -17.06 2.40 5.21
C GLU A 124 -17.55 1.52 4.06
N ASP A 125 -17.93 2.13 2.93
CA ASP A 125 -18.43 1.39 1.76
C ASP A 125 -17.35 0.49 1.13
N ILE A 126 -16.10 0.99 1.09
CA ILE A 126 -14.96 0.23 0.58
C ILE A 126 -14.67 -0.97 1.50
N ILE A 127 -14.66 -0.76 2.81
CA ILE A 127 -14.42 -1.79 3.82
C ILE A 127 -15.52 -2.86 3.76
N ASN A 128 -16.80 -2.44 3.77
CA ASN A 128 -17.94 -3.37 3.72
C ASN A 128 -17.94 -4.22 2.45
N ARG A 129 -17.61 -3.63 1.30
CA ARG A 129 -17.46 -4.38 0.04
C ARG A 129 -16.33 -5.40 0.09
N LEU A 130 -15.18 -5.03 0.67
CA LEU A 130 -14.03 -5.93 0.80
C LEU A 130 -14.33 -7.07 1.78
N LEU A 131 -14.96 -6.79 2.91
CA LEU A 131 -15.40 -7.80 3.87
C LEU A 131 -16.38 -8.80 3.24
N GLY A 132 -17.36 -8.31 2.48
CA GLY A 132 -18.29 -9.18 1.75
C GLY A 132 -17.57 -10.08 0.74
N ARG A 133 -16.66 -9.50 -0.06
CA ARG A 133 -15.85 -10.27 -1.02
C ARG A 133 -14.98 -11.32 -0.33
N ILE A 134 -14.34 -10.99 0.79
CA ILE A 134 -13.52 -11.94 1.58
C ILE A 134 -14.41 -13.07 2.10
N GLY A 135 -15.58 -12.75 2.63
CA GLY A 135 -16.57 -13.73 3.09
C GLY A 135 -16.93 -14.72 1.98
N ASP A 136 -17.34 -14.21 0.82
CA ASP A 136 -17.72 -15.04 -0.34
C ASP A 136 -16.58 -15.96 -0.80
N LEU A 137 -15.35 -15.44 -0.84
CA LEU A 137 -14.18 -16.21 -1.23
C LEU A 137 -13.84 -17.29 -0.19
N LYS A 138 -13.91 -16.98 1.11
CA LYS A 138 -13.68 -17.98 2.17
C LYS A 138 -14.74 -19.08 2.16
N VAL A 139 -16.00 -18.75 1.89
CA VAL A 139 -17.08 -19.74 1.73
C VAL A 139 -16.82 -20.63 0.50
N LYS A 140 -16.45 -20.05 -0.64
CA LYS A 140 -16.10 -20.82 -1.85
C LYS A 140 -14.89 -21.73 -1.63
N ARG A 141 -13.89 -21.27 -0.87
CA ARG A 141 -12.74 -22.07 -0.45
C ARG A 141 -13.18 -23.26 0.40
N ALA A 142 -14.02 -23.03 1.40
CA ALA A 142 -14.54 -24.10 2.25
C ALA A 142 -15.36 -25.13 1.45
N ALA A 143 -16.17 -24.68 0.49
CA ALA A 143 -16.91 -25.56 -0.41
C ALA A 143 -16.01 -26.40 -1.33
N MET A 144 -14.93 -25.79 -1.88
CA MET A 144 -13.93 -26.51 -2.67
C MET A 144 -13.19 -27.58 -1.84
N ILE A 145 -12.85 -27.26 -0.58
CA ILE A 145 -12.21 -28.21 0.35
C ILE A 145 -13.19 -29.33 0.72
N ALA A 146 -14.46 -29.01 0.97
CA ALA A 146 -15.50 -30.00 1.30
C ALA A 146 -15.88 -30.92 0.12
N GLY A 147 -15.54 -30.55 -1.12
CA GLY A 147 -15.67 -31.40 -2.31
C GLY A 147 -14.54 -32.41 -2.50
N MET A 148 -13.48 -32.36 -1.69
CA MET A 148 -12.44 -33.41 -1.59
C MET A 148 -12.95 -34.45 -0.58
N PRO A 149 -12.88 -35.78 -0.86
CA PRO A 149 -13.37 -36.78 0.07
C PRO A 149 -12.69 -36.61 1.44
N PRO A 150 -13.44 -36.71 2.55
CA PRO A 150 -12.85 -36.68 3.88
C PRO A 150 -11.79 -37.80 3.99
N PRO A 151 -10.71 -37.60 4.78
CA PRO A 151 -9.84 -38.72 5.13
C PRO A 151 -10.72 -39.86 5.65
N PRO A 152 -10.46 -41.12 5.24
CA PRO A 152 -11.38 -42.22 5.47
C PRO A 152 -11.77 -42.28 6.95
N ASP A 153 -13.08 -42.27 7.19
CA ASP A 153 -13.69 -42.28 8.51
C ASP A 153 -13.02 -43.36 9.39
N GLY A 154 -12.24 -42.94 10.39
CA GLY A 154 -11.48 -43.92 11.18
C GLY A 154 -10.52 -43.42 12.24
N GLU A 155 -10.06 -42.16 12.23
CA GLU A 155 -9.27 -41.62 13.34
C GLU A 155 -9.77 -40.23 13.72
N ILE A 156 -10.90 -40.21 14.43
CA ILE A 156 -11.16 -39.14 15.38
C ILE A 156 -10.10 -39.32 16.47
N VAL A 157 -8.98 -38.57 16.39
CA VAL A 157 -8.18 -38.35 17.59
C VAL A 157 -9.07 -37.55 18.53
N PRO A 158 -9.51 -38.11 19.66
CA PRO A 158 -10.36 -37.37 20.58
C PRO A 158 -9.54 -36.21 21.12
N VAL A 159 -10.02 -34.99 20.90
CA VAL A 159 -9.64 -33.86 21.75
C VAL A 159 -10.26 -34.19 23.10
N SER A 160 -9.49 -34.89 23.94
CA SER A 160 -9.86 -35.17 25.31
C SER A 160 -10.27 -33.85 25.96
N GLU A 161 -11.49 -33.84 26.51
CA GLU A 161 -12.02 -32.77 27.32
C GLU A 161 -10.94 -32.26 28.29
N TYR A 162 -10.42 -31.06 28.04
CA TYR A 162 -9.74 -30.30 29.08
C TYR A 162 -10.82 -29.53 29.86
N THR A 163 -11.69 -30.28 30.52
CA THR A 163 -12.45 -29.77 31.66
C THR A 163 -11.54 -29.88 32.87
N LEU A 164 -10.75 -28.84 33.12
CA LEU A 164 -10.04 -28.70 34.40
C LEU A 164 -11.10 -28.74 35.49
N SER A 165 -11.13 -29.82 36.26
CA SER A 165 -11.90 -29.87 37.48
C SER A 165 -11.39 -28.76 38.42
N PRO A 166 -12.24 -28.14 39.27
CA PRO A 166 -11.88 -26.97 40.07
C PRO A 166 -10.66 -27.13 41.00
N ASP A 167 -10.19 -28.36 41.21
CA ASP A 167 -9.12 -28.71 42.14
C ASP A 167 -7.82 -29.19 41.45
N GLU A 168 -7.69 -29.09 40.12
CA GLU A 168 -6.43 -29.41 39.43
C GLU A 168 -5.57 -28.17 39.14
N ASP A 169 -4.28 -28.26 39.51
CA ASP A 169 -3.30 -27.20 39.28
C ASP A 169 -3.04 -26.97 37.78
N VAL A 170 -3.10 -25.70 37.38
CA VAL A 170 -2.87 -25.27 35.99
C VAL A 170 -1.41 -25.58 35.59
N PRO A 171 -1.18 -26.30 34.48
CA PRO A 171 0.17 -26.65 34.08
C PRO A 171 0.98 -25.39 33.72
N ALA A 172 2.21 -25.32 34.23
CA ALA A 172 3.06 -24.12 34.19
C ALA A 172 3.61 -23.73 32.80
N SER A 173 3.15 -24.35 31.72
CA SER A 173 3.56 -23.98 30.36
C SER A 173 2.43 -24.20 29.35
N PRO A 174 2.17 -23.25 28.44
CA PRO A 174 1.09 -23.37 27.47
C PRO A 174 1.42 -24.42 26.41
N VAL A 175 0.42 -25.24 26.09
CA VAL A 175 0.47 -26.21 24.98
C VAL A 175 0.24 -25.42 23.69
N LEU A 176 1.21 -25.49 22.76
CA LEU A 176 1.15 -24.90 21.41
C LEU A 176 0.24 -25.72 20.49
#